data_AF-A0A964VIL8-F1
#
_entry.id   AF-A0A964VIL8-F1
#
_cell.length_a   1.000
_cell.length_b   1.000
_cell.length_c   1.000
_cell.angle_alpha   90.00
_cell.angle_beta   90.00
_cell.angle_gamma   90.00
#
_symmetry.space_group_name_H-M   'P 1'
#
loop_
_entity.id
_entity.type
_entity.pdbx_description
1 polymer ?
#
loop_
_entity_poly.entity_id
_entity_poly.type
_entity_poly.pdbx_seq_one_letter_code
_entity_poly.pdbx_strand_id
1 'polypeptide(L)'
;MDQGWSAEIALPWAGLASPPLDVAGPRSLPLQAGEEWRLNIYRFERVRKNGTQSEGQASAWSPVGKVDFHVPERFGRVVFGNRLTAVEEQSWGLVKVAGEKPAAP
;
A
#
# COMPACT_ATOMS: atom_id res chain seq x y z
N MET A 1 16.87 3.38 20.09
CA MET A 1 15.58 2.71 19.88
C MET A 1 15.05 3.10 18.52
N ASP A 2 14.61 2.13 17.72
CA ASP A 2 13.92 2.39 16.44
C ASP A 2 12.55 3.05 16.70
N GLN A 3 12.19 4.06 15.91
CA GLN A 3 10.91 4.78 16.00
C GLN A 3 9.95 4.41 14.87
N GLY A 4 10.41 3.62 13.88
CA GLY A 4 9.61 3.17 12.76
C GLY A 4 10.38 3.19 11.44
N TRP A 5 9.75 2.61 10.42
CA TRP A 5 10.28 2.55 9.06
C TRP A 5 9.28 3.09 8.04
N SER A 6 9.74 3.28 6.81
CA SER A 6 8.89 3.57 5.66
C SER A 6 9.28 2.65 4.51
N ALA A 7 8.29 2.22 3.73
CA ALA A 7 8.52 1.49 2.49
C ALA A 7 7.86 2.21 1.33
N GLU A 8 8.46 2.06 0.16
CA GLU A 8 7.96 2.51 -1.12
C GLU A 8 7.88 1.29 -2.04
N ILE A 9 6.79 1.17 -2.81
CA ILE A 9 6.54 0.04 -3.71
C ILE A 9 6.13 0.62 -5.05
N ALA A 10 6.86 0.24 -6.10
CA ALA A 10 6.47 0.48 -7.48
C ALA A 10 6.05 -0.86 -8.12
N LEU A 11 4.84 -0.88 -8.71
CA LEU A 11 4.31 -2.06 -9.39
C LEU A 11 4.28 -1.78 -10.91
N PRO A 12 5.19 -2.37 -11.70
CA PRO A 12 5.19 -2.19 -13.14
C PRO A 12 3.94 -2.81 -13.77
N TRP A 13 3.28 -2.09 -14.70
CA TRP A 13 2.09 -2.58 -15.39
C TRP A 13 2.30 -3.94 -16.07
N ALA A 14 3.47 -4.17 -16.66
CA ALA A 14 3.82 -5.43 -17.30
C ALA A 14 3.79 -6.62 -16.32
N GLY A 15 4.14 -6.40 -15.05
CA GLY A 15 4.07 -7.44 -14.00
C GLY A 15 2.65 -7.70 -13.50
N LEU A 16 1.70 -6.81 -13.80
CA LEU A 16 0.28 -6.97 -13.48
C LEU A 16 -0.53 -7.48 -14.69
N ALA A 17 0.09 -7.53 -15.87
CA ALA A 17 -0.52 -7.98 -17.12
C ALA A 17 -0.61 -9.50 -17.27
N SER A 18 -0.03 -10.28 -16.35
CA SER A 18 -0.26 -11.72 -16.30
C SER A 18 -1.74 -11.98 -16.05
N PRO A 19 -2.46 -12.73 -16.91
CA PRO A 19 -3.88 -13.00 -16.70
C PRO A 19 -4.04 -13.77 -15.40
N PRO A 20 -4.61 -13.17 -14.33
CA PRO A 20 -5.02 -13.96 -13.19
C PRO A 20 -6.19 -14.79 -13.70
N LEU A 21 -6.19 -16.09 -13.41
CA LEU A 21 -7.28 -17.02 -13.71
C LEU A 21 -8.67 -16.52 -13.24
N ASP A 22 -8.70 -15.47 -12.40
CA ASP A 22 -9.88 -14.93 -11.74
C ASP A 22 -10.21 -13.46 -12.10
N VAL A 23 -9.54 -12.82 -13.07
CA VAL A 23 -9.96 -11.49 -13.56
C VAL A 23 -10.90 -11.66 -14.74
N ALA A 24 -12.20 -11.53 -14.47
CA ALA A 24 -13.22 -11.48 -15.51
C ALA A 24 -13.04 -10.22 -16.38
N GLY A 25 -12.67 -10.43 -17.64
CA GLY A 25 -12.64 -9.41 -18.69
C GLY A 25 -11.27 -8.78 -18.95
N PRO A 26 -11.07 -8.18 -20.13
CA PRO A 26 -9.85 -7.45 -20.45
C PRO A 26 -9.75 -6.23 -19.53
N ARG A 27 -8.83 -6.25 -18.56
CA ARG A 27 -8.41 -5.00 -17.92
C ARG A 27 -7.43 -4.32 -18.86
N SER A 28 -7.80 -3.16 -19.38
CA SER A 28 -6.87 -2.25 -20.03
C SER A 28 -5.79 -1.86 -19.03
N LEU A 29 -4.60 -2.40 -19.22
CA LEU A 29 -3.39 -1.97 -18.51
C LEU A 29 -2.54 -1.16 -19.51
N PRO A 30 -2.08 0.06 -19.16
CA PRO A 30 -2.32 0.75 -17.89
C PRO A 30 -3.77 1.24 -17.76
N LEU A 31 -4.22 1.36 -16.51
CA LEU A 31 -5.51 1.97 -16.23
C LEU A 31 -5.51 3.43 -16.68
N GLN A 32 -6.65 3.85 -17.22
CA GLN A 32 -6.96 5.23 -17.55
C GLN A 32 -7.51 5.96 -16.32
N ALA A 33 -7.43 7.28 -16.32
CA ALA A 33 -8.07 8.05 -15.26
C ALA A 33 -9.60 7.85 -15.27
N GLY A 34 -10.17 7.77 -14.07
CA GLY A 34 -11.56 7.41 -13.83
C GLY A 34 -11.78 5.91 -13.62
N GLU A 35 -10.83 5.06 -13.98
CA GLU A 35 -10.96 3.61 -13.73
C GLU A 35 -10.71 3.27 -12.25
N GLU A 36 -11.41 2.24 -11.77
CA GLU A 36 -11.41 1.83 -10.36
C GLU A 36 -10.73 0.47 -10.18
N TRP A 37 -9.86 0.36 -9.17
CA TRP A 37 -9.41 -0.91 -8.60
C TRP A 37 -9.96 -1.17 -7.21
N ARG A 38 -10.10 -2.47 -6.92
CA ARG A 38 -10.28 -2.97 -5.57
C ARG A 38 -8.91 -3.38 -5.02
N LEU A 39 -8.45 -2.71 -3.96
CA LEU A 39 -7.19 -3.07 -3.27
C LEU A 39 -7.27 -2.86 -1.76
N ASN A 40 -6.29 -3.40 -1.03
CA ASN A 40 -6.09 -3.10 0.38
C ASN A 40 -4.59 -3.07 0.71
N ILE A 41 -4.23 -2.41 1.81
CA ILE A 41 -2.86 -2.34 2.33
C ILE A 41 -2.87 -2.81 3.78
N TYR A 42 -1.98 -3.74 4.11
CA TYR A 42 -1.91 -4.37 5.42
C TYR A 42 -0.55 -4.14 6.08
N ARG A 43 -0.56 -3.97 7.39
CA ARG A 43 0.63 -4.10 8.25
C ARG A 43 0.39 -5.23 9.21
N PHE A 44 1.34 -6.16 9.28
CA PHE A 44 1.33 -7.25 10.25
C PHE A 44 2.64 -7.28 11.01
N GLU A 45 2.56 -7.14 12.33
CA GLU A 45 3.71 -7.20 13.22
C GLU A 45 3.66 -8.45 14.09
N ARG A 46 4.71 -9.27 13.97
CA ARG A 46 4.90 -10.45 14.81
C ARG A 46 5.71 -10.06 16.04
N VAL A 47 5.01 -9.72 17.12
CA VAL A 47 5.66 -9.44 18.39
C VAL A 47 6.16 -10.76 19.00
N ARG A 48 7.43 -10.78 19.41
CA ARG A 48 8.04 -11.89 20.16
C ARG A 48 8.41 -11.39 21.54
N LYS A 49 7.97 -12.09 22.58
CA LYS A 49 8.33 -11.82 23.98
C LYS A 49 8.98 -13.05 24.57
N ASN A 50 10.23 -12.92 25.05
CA ASN A 50 11.00 -14.01 25.64
C ASN A 50 11.12 -15.27 24.73
N GLY A 51 11.25 -15.08 23.41
CA GLY A 51 11.32 -16.18 22.45
C GLY A 51 9.96 -16.80 22.07
N THR A 52 8.88 -16.45 22.78
CA THR A 52 7.52 -16.86 22.44
C THR A 52 6.85 -15.81 21.55
N GLN A 53 6.23 -16.26 20.46
CA GLN A 53 5.42 -15.38 19.61
C GLN A 53 4.12 -15.03 20.35
N SER A 54 3.85 -13.75 20.56
CA SER A 54 2.56 -13.29 21.08
C SER A 54 1.53 -13.14 19.95
N GLU A 55 0.31 -12.74 20.30
CA GLU A 55 -0.68 -12.32 19.31
C GLU A 55 -0.08 -11.22 18.41
N GLY A 56 -0.15 -11.43 17.09
CA GLY A 56 0.37 -10.47 16.12
C GLY A 56 -0.52 -9.24 16.04
N GLN A 57 0.06 -8.08 15.77
CA GLN A 57 -0.68 -6.84 15.58
C GLN A 57 -0.95 -6.65 14.08
N ALA A 58 -2.23 -6.62 13.72
CA ALA A 58 -2.69 -6.46 12.35
C ALA A 58 -3.40 -5.09 12.19
N SER A 59 -3.08 -4.38 11.12
CA SER A 59 -3.86 -3.23 10.67
C SER A 59 -4.08 -3.26 9.16
N ALA A 60 -5.17 -2.64 8.72
CA ALA A 60 -5.59 -2.57 7.34
C ALA A 60 -6.06 -1.14 6.99
N TRP A 61 -5.82 -0.71 5.76
CA TRP A 61 -6.36 0.56 5.26
C TRP A 61 -7.89 0.51 5.12
N SER A 62 -8.40 -0.50 4.41
CA SER A 62 -9.84 -0.78 4.37
C SER A 62 -10.20 -1.80 5.46
N PRO A 63 -11.19 -1.52 6.34
CA PRO A 63 -11.59 -2.43 7.41
C PRO A 63 -12.04 -3.80 6.91
N VAL A 64 -11.41 -4.87 7.41
CA VAL A 64 -11.73 -6.25 6.98
C VAL A 64 -12.83 -6.90 7.84
N GLY A 65 -12.90 -6.55 9.12
CA GLY A 65 -13.92 -7.04 10.07
C GLY A 65 -13.71 -8.47 10.57
N LYS A 66 -12.60 -9.12 10.23
CA LYS A 66 -12.19 -10.45 10.71
C LYS A 66 -10.67 -10.58 10.70
N VAL A 67 -10.13 -11.58 11.39
CA VAL A 67 -8.69 -11.91 11.42
C VAL A 67 -8.31 -12.73 10.20
N ASP A 68 -8.47 -12.14 9.02
CA ASP A 68 -8.15 -12.74 7.72
C ASP A 68 -8.01 -11.60 6.69
N PHE A 69 -6.96 -11.63 5.86
CA PHE A 69 -6.71 -10.61 4.84
C PHE A 69 -7.22 -11.01 3.44
N HIS A 70 -7.68 -12.26 3.27
CA HIS A 70 -8.15 -12.80 1.99
C HIS A 70 -9.67 -12.60 1.83
N VAL A 71 -10.12 -11.36 1.96
CA VAL A 71 -11.54 -10.98 1.87
C VAL A 71 -11.71 -9.91 0.78
N PRO A 72 -11.69 -10.29 -0.51
CA PRO A 72 -11.73 -9.34 -1.64
C PRO A 72 -12.94 -8.39 -1.60
N GLU A 73 -14.07 -8.81 -1.03
CA GLU A 73 -15.29 -8.01 -0.89
C GLU A 73 -15.08 -6.80 0.03
N ARG A 74 -14.09 -6.84 0.92
CA ARG A 74 -13.72 -5.77 1.85
C ARG A 74 -12.63 -4.86 1.31
N PHE A 75 -12.09 -5.12 0.12
CA PHE A 75 -11.07 -4.25 -0.48
C PHE A 75 -11.67 -2.87 -0.74
N GLY A 76 -10.89 -1.84 -0.44
CA GLY A 76 -11.25 -0.46 -0.71
C GLY A 76 -11.30 -0.19 -2.21
N ARG A 77 -11.95 0.92 -2.59
CA ARG A 77 -12.04 1.38 -3.98
C ARG A 77 -10.99 2.46 -4.21
N VAL A 78 -10.18 2.30 -5.24
CA VAL A 78 -9.15 3.26 -5.64
C VAL A 78 -9.43 3.69 -7.06
N VAL A 79 -9.77 4.96 -7.23
CA VAL A 79 -10.03 5.57 -8.53
C VAL A 79 -8.77 6.26 -9.01
N PHE A 80 -8.29 5.90 -10.19
CA PHE A 80 -7.06 6.46 -10.77
C PHE A 80 -7.36 7.85 -11.34
N GLY A 81 -6.49 8.83 -11.10
CA GLY A 81 -6.64 10.20 -11.58
C GLY A 81 -5.56 10.57 -12.61
N ASN A 82 -5.80 11.66 -13.36
CA ASN A 82 -4.82 12.20 -14.32
C ASN A 82 -3.66 12.95 -13.66
N ARG A 83 -3.76 13.24 -12.35
CA ARG A 83 -2.71 13.97 -11.65
C ARG A 83 -1.59 13.01 -11.28
N LEU A 84 -0.39 13.27 -11.80
CA LEU A 84 0.82 12.70 -11.24
C LEU A 84 0.94 13.18 -9.79
N THR A 85 0.69 12.28 -8.84
CA THR A 85 0.87 12.53 -7.41
C THR A 85 2.20 11.98 -6.90
N ALA A 86 3.01 11.37 -7.77
CA ALA A 86 4.44 11.26 -7.51
C ALA A 86 4.97 12.70 -7.45
N VAL A 87 5.51 13.06 -6.29
CA VAL A 87 6.16 14.35 -6.09
C VAL A 87 7.25 14.45 -7.17
N GLU A 88 7.16 15.50 -8.01
CA GLU A 88 8.04 15.83 -9.14
C GLU A 88 9.37 15.06 -9.19
N GLU A 89 9.50 14.05 -10.06
CA GLU A 89 10.72 13.24 -10.35
C GLU A 89 11.59 12.75 -9.17
N GLN A 90 11.18 13.00 -7.93
CA GLN A 90 11.95 12.81 -6.72
C GLN A 90 11.19 11.77 -5.92
N SER A 91 11.79 10.60 -5.75
CA SER A 91 11.22 9.59 -4.87
C SER A 91 10.99 10.22 -3.48
N TRP A 92 9.95 9.75 -2.79
CA TRP A 92 9.64 10.19 -1.43
C TRP A 92 10.83 10.02 -0.45
N GLY A 93 11.83 9.20 -0.81
CA GLY A 93 13.10 9.07 -0.11
C GLY A 93 13.97 10.35 -0.12
N LEU A 94 13.93 11.18 -1.16
CA LEU A 94 14.68 12.45 -1.23
C LEU A 94 14.03 13.56 -0.39
N VAL A 95 12.69 13.60 -0.36
CA VAL A 95 11.91 14.56 0.44
C VAL A 95 12.20 14.44 1.94
N LYS A 96 12.52 13.24 2.44
CA LYS A 96 12.86 13.03 3.86
C LYS A 96 14.23 13.55 4.27
N VAL A 97 15.18 13.67 3.35
CA VAL A 97 16.54 14.17 3.66
C VAL A 97 16.53 15.70 3.73
N ALA A 98 15.61 16.37 3.02
CA ALA A 98 15.45 17.83 3.00
C ALA A 98 14.63 18.40 4.18
N GLY A 99 14.29 17.58 5.18
CA GLY A 99 13.60 18.01 6.39
C GLY A 99 14.51 18.82 7.31
N GLU A 100 14.70 20.10 7.00
CA GLU A 100 15.16 21.10 7.94
C GLU A 100 14.16 21.14 9.12
N LYS A 101 14.69 20.95 10.33
CA LYS A 101 13.93 20.97 11.59
C LYS A 101 13.22 22.33 11.70
N PRO A 102 11.88 22.42 11.81
CA PRO A 102 11.25 23.70 12.08
C PRO A 102 11.76 24.23 13.43
N ALA A 103 12.23 25.47 13.42
CA ALA A 103 12.64 26.17 14.64
C ALA A 103 11.43 26.22 15.59
N ALA A 104 11.66 25.81 16.84
CA ALA A 104 10.67 25.90 17.90
C ALA A 104 10.35 27.38 18.19
N PRO A 105 9.12 27.70 18.67
CA PRO A 105 8.73 29.07 19.02
C PRO A 105 9.62 29.67 20.13
#